data_AF-A0A7J2VWI3-F1
#
_entry.id   AF-A0A7J2VWI3-F1
#
_cell.length_a   1.000
_cell.length_b   1.000
_cell.length_c   1.000
_cell.angle_alpha   90.00
_cell.angle_beta   90.00
_cell.angle_gamma   90.00
#
_symmetry.space_group_name_H-M   'P 1'
#
loop_
_entity.id
_entity.type
_entity.pdbx_description
1 polymer ?
#
loop_
_entity_poly.entity_id
_entity_poly.type
_entity_poly.pdbx_seq_one_letter_code
_entity_poly.pdbx_strand_id
1 'polypeptide(L)'
;MKKAQKNFKFLHILIPLTFLLYASTFLNFHHLIYQLLLSYPQTLIIAFSWFFSAFLYRSKNFLGIKIKKETKEKLLFYSIFITFLVFYFTYFTGNLPLLMAATPTPSPPSVTNSPEPQKGGSAITFSSNAQPGASGELIKLLICKSNSNFCVWGAQWGYRRAITISNSGSTALTDYQVNITLDTASLISAGKMRSDCGDIRFVDANGNLLNYWIESGCNSATTRIWVKVPNIPAGTSTIYVYYGNPSATSLSNGDNTFILFDDFEINRGWIYSENGSPWNGAYTTGQYVSPVTSYVISYSWGTASSSGYYARISKNFNSDGSSVRVE
;
A
#
# COMPACT_ATOMS: atom_id res chain seq x y z
N MET A 1 33.96 -75.77 -0.34
CA MET A 1 32.89 -74.88 0.18
C MET A 1 33.36 -73.50 0.68
N LYS A 2 34.56 -73.33 1.28
CA LYS A 2 34.99 -71.99 1.78
C LYS A 2 35.20 -70.90 0.70
N LYS A 3 35.52 -71.29 -0.55
CA LYS A 3 35.74 -70.33 -1.65
C LYS A 3 34.45 -69.71 -2.22
N ALA A 4 33.32 -70.43 -2.11
CA ALA A 4 32.01 -69.94 -2.56
C ALA A 4 31.39 -68.90 -1.60
N GLN A 5 31.56 -69.09 -0.28
CA GLN A 5 31.02 -68.16 0.72
C GLN A 5 31.68 -66.77 0.71
N LYS A 6 32.97 -66.67 0.33
CA LYS A 6 33.69 -65.39 0.29
C LYS A 6 33.25 -64.52 -0.90
N ASN A 7 33.01 -65.14 -2.06
CA ASN A 7 32.46 -64.45 -3.24
C ASN A 7 30.97 -64.10 -3.08
N PHE A 8 30.22 -64.91 -2.34
CA PHE A 8 28.80 -64.63 -2.06
C PHE A 8 28.60 -63.40 -1.18
N LYS A 9 29.47 -63.20 -0.16
CA LYS A 9 29.42 -62.01 0.70
C LYS A 9 29.90 -60.72 0.01
N PHE A 10 30.87 -60.79 -0.90
CA PHE A 10 31.35 -59.61 -1.64
C PHE A 10 30.35 -59.17 -2.72
N LEU A 11 29.70 -60.13 -3.39
CA LEU A 11 28.68 -59.87 -4.41
C LEU A 11 27.37 -59.30 -3.80
N HIS A 12 27.03 -59.70 -2.56
CA HIS A 12 25.88 -59.13 -1.83
C HIS A 12 26.08 -57.68 -1.37
N ILE A 13 27.32 -57.16 -1.36
CA ILE A 13 27.59 -55.77 -0.96
C ILE A 13 27.78 -54.86 -2.19
N LEU A 14 28.41 -55.36 -3.27
CA LEU A 14 28.62 -54.55 -4.47
C LEU A 14 27.34 -54.29 -5.29
N ILE A 15 26.44 -55.28 -5.39
CA ILE A 15 25.19 -55.14 -6.15
C ILE A 15 24.25 -54.07 -5.56
N PRO A 16 23.97 -54.01 -4.25
CA PRO A 16 23.14 -52.94 -3.72
C PRO A 16 23.82 -51.58 -3.82
N LEU A 17 25.15 -51.48 -3.69
CA LEU A 17 25.85 -50.20 -3.76
C LEU A 17 25.86 -49.61 -5.18
N THR A 18 26.05 -50.43 -6.22
CA THR A 18 25.96 -49.96 -7.61
C THR A 18 24.52 -49.66 -8.01
N PHE A 19 23.54 -50.40 -7.50
CA PHE A 19 22.13 -50.11 -7.73
C PHE A 19 21.70 -48.80 -7.04
N LEU A 20 22.23 -48.49 -5.85
CA LEU A 20 22.02 -47.21 -5.16
C LEU A 20 22.70 -46.03 -5.87
N LEU A 21 23.91 -46.23 -6.41
CA LEU A 21 24.61 -45.21 -7.22
C LEU A 21 23.91 -44.95 -8.58
N TYR A 22 23.39 -45.99 -9.24
CA TYR A 22 22.60 -45.83 -10.48
C TYR A 22 21.21 -45.23 -10.21
N ALA A 23 20.55 -45.64 -9.13
CA ALA A 23 19.26 -45.09 -8.74
C ALA A 23 19.36 -43.61 -8.34
N SER A 24 20.43 -43.21 -7.63
CA SER A 24 20.64 -41.80 -7.25
C SER A 24 20.97 -40.90 -8.44
N THR A 25 21.79 -41.36 -9.39
CA THR A 25 22.06 -40.62 -10.63
C THR A 25 20.84 -40.54 -11.55
N PHE A 26 20.05 -41.62 -11.65
CA PHE A 26 18.80 -41.63 -12.41
C PHE A 26 17.72 -40.76 -11.76
N LEU A 27 17.55 -40.80 -10.43
CA LEU A 27 16.62 -39.91 -9.73
C LEU A 27 17.05 -38.45 -9.83
N ASN A 28 18.35 -38.14 -9.74
CA ASN A 28 18.81 -36.77 -9.89
C ASN A 28 18.62 -36.24 -11.32
N PHE A 29 18.84 -37.07 -12.35
CA PHE A 29 18.56 -36.69 -13.73
C PHE A 29 17.06 -36.53 -13.98
N HIS A 30 16.23 -37.42 -13.45
CA HIS A 30 14.77 -37.32 -13.57
C HIS A 30 14.23 -36.11 -12.80
N HIS A 31 14.80 -35.80 -11.63
CA HIS A 31 14.41 -34.65 -10.83
C HIS A 31 14.86 -33.34 -11.50
N LEU A 32 16.04 -33.30 -12.13
CA LEU A 32 16.51 -32.15 -12.89
C LEU A 32 15.64 -31.90 -14.13
N ILE A 33 15.27 -32.98 -14.84
CA ILE A 33 14.33 -32.91 -15.96
C ILE A 33 12.96 -32.48 -15.45
N TYR A 34 12.43 -33.06 -14.38
CA TYR A 34 11.13 -32.69 -13.83
C TYR A 34 11.09 -31.23 -13.35
N GLN A 35 12.17 -30.73 -12.76
CA GLN A 35 12.33 -29.32 -12.41
C GLN A 35 12.37 -28.44 -13.66
N LEU A 36 13.10 -28.84 -14.71
CA LEU A 36 13.13 -28.13 -16.00
C LEU A 36 11.74 -28.12 -16.67
N LEU A 37 10.99 -29.22 -16.56
CA LEU A 37 9.66 -29.40 -17.14
C LEU A 37 8.59 -28.60 -16.38
N LEU A 38 8.68 -28.53 -15.05
CA LEU A 38 7.80 -27.69 -14.22
C LEU A 38 8.12 -26.20 -14.38
N SER A 39 9.39 -25.86 -14.61
CA SER A 39 9.82 -24.47 -14.80
C SER A 39 9.40 -23.90 -16.17
N TYR A 40 9.22 -24.76 -17.18
CA TYR A 40 8.91 -24.34 -18.55
C TYR A 40 7.85 -25.24 -19.22
N PRO A 41 6.59 -25.27 -18.72
CA PRO A 41 5.54 -26.16 -19.23
C PRO A 41 5.22 -25.94 -20.73
N GLN A 42 5.58 -24.77 -21.27
CA GLN A 42 5.35 -24.36 -22.65
C GLN A 42 6.22 -25.12 -23.68
N THR A 43 7.45 -25.52 -23.31
CA THR A 43 8.35 -26.25 -24.22
C THR A 43 7.89 -27.70 -24.43
N LEU A 44 7.19 -28.27 -23.45
CA LEU A 44 6.60 -29.61 -23.53
C LEU A 44 5.51 -29.68 -24.61
N ILE A 45 4.64 -28.67 -24.68
CA ILE A 45 3.52 -28.61 -25.64
C ILE A 45 4.05 -28.50 -27.08
N ILE A 46 5.08 -27.68 -27.29
CA ILE A 46 5.71 -27.50 -28.60
C ILE A 46 6.42 -28.80 -29.04
N ALA A 47 7.16 -29.44 -28.14
CA ALA A 47 7.84 -30.70 -28.44
C ALA A 47 6.85 -31.85 -28.75
N PHE A 48 5.76 -31.94 -27.99
CA PHE A 48 4.71 -32.95 -28.22
C PHE A 48 3.96 -32.69 -29.53
N SER A 49 3.70 -31.43 -29.86
CA SER A 49 3.06 -31.03 -31.13
C SER A 49 3.93 -31.34 -32.35
N TRP A 50 5.24 -31.10 -32.26
CA TRP A 50 6.20 -31.46 -33.31
C TRP A 50 6.30 -32.98 -33.48
N PHE A 51 6.39 -33.73 -32.38
CA PHE A 51 6.46 -35.18 -32.40
C PHE A 51 5.19 -35.81 -32.98
N PHE A 52 4.02 -35.30 -32.59
CA PHE A 52 2.72 -35.75 -33.10
C PHE A 52 2.54 -35.44 -34.59
N SER A 53 3.00 -34.27 -35.05
CA SER A 53 2.99 -33.89 -36.48
C SER A 53 3.88 -34.82 -37.32
N ALA A 54 5.09 -35.11 -36.85
CA ALA A 54 6.01 -36.03 -37.52
C ALA A 54 5.46 -37.48 -37.54
N PHE A 55 4.81 -37.91 -36.46
CA PHE A 55 4.15 -39.21 -36.37
C PHE A 55 2.99 -39.34 -37.36
N LEU A 56 2.12 -38.32 -37.47
CA LEU A 56 1.02 -38.30 -38.44
C LEU A 56 1.50 -38.28 -39.89
N TYR A 57 2.60 -37.58 -40.17
CA TYR A 57 3.20 -37.55 -41.51
C TYR A 57 3.71 -38.92 -41.95
N ARG A 58 4.38 -39.65 -41.04
CA ARG A 58 4.99 -40.96 -41.35
C ARG A 58 4.00 -42.12 -41.27
N SER A 59 2.92 -41.97 -40.50
CA SER A 59 1.93 -43.03 -40.30
C SER A 59 1.05 -43.24 -41.54
N LYS A 60 0.91 -44.49 -41.99
CA LYS A 60 0.00 -44.86 -43.08
C LYS A 60 -1.45 -45.09 -42.61
N ASN A 61 -1.64 -45.46 -41.34
CA ASN A 61 -2.93 -45.74 -40.70
C ASN A 61 -2.95 -45.16 -39.28
N PHE A 62 -3.99 -44.42 -38.90
CA PHE A 62 -4.19 -43.95 -37.53
C PHE A 62 -5.39 -44.69 -36.94
N LEU A 63 -5.19 -45.39 -35.82
CA LEU A 63 -6.24 -46.19 -35.16
C LEU A 63 -6.98 -47.15 -36.11
N GLY A 64 -6.26 -47.75 -37.07
CA GLY A 64 -6.82 -48.73 -38.01
C GLY A 64 -7.50 -48.16 -39.26
N ILE A 65 -7.61 -46.82 -39.41
CA ILE A 65 -8.25 -46.19 -40.56
C ILE A 65 -7.21 -45.72 -41.58
N LYS A 66 -7.38 -46.09 -42.86
CA LYS A 66 -6.57 -45.56 -43.98
C LYS A 66 -6.94 -44.11 -44.24
N ILE A 67 -6.04 -43.18 -43.92
CA ILE A 67 -6.26 -41.75 -44.17
C ILE A 67 -5.85 -41.43 -45.62
N LYS A 68 -6.78 -40.90 -46.42
CA LYS A 68 -6.52 -40.45 -47.80
C LYS A 68 -5.48 -39.31 -47.81
N LYS A 69 -4.63 -39.26 -48.84
CA LYS A 69 -3.47 -38.34 -48.91
C LYS A 69 -3.86 -36.87 -48.70
N GLU A 70 -4.93 -36.43 -49.35
CA GLU A 70 -5.44 -35.05 -49.24
C GLU A 70 -5.91 -34.68 -47.81
N THR A 71 -6.40 -35.67 -47.05
CA THR A 71 -6.77 -35.50 -45.64
C THR A 71 -5.55 -35.38 -44.74
N LYS A 72 -4.42 -36.01 -45.09
CA LYS A 72 -3.16 -35.89 -44.33
C LYS A 72 -2.52 -34.51 -44.49
N GLU A 73 -2.55 -33.95 -45.70
CA GLU A 73 -2.00 -32.61 -45.95
C GLU A 73 -2.79 -31.54 -45.18
N LYS A 74 -4.13 -31.66 -45.14
CA LYS A 74 -4.97 -30.80 -44.30
C LYS A 74 -4.69 -30.98 -42.80
N LEU A 75 -4.54 -32.22 -42.31
CA LEU A 75 -4.20 -32.46 -40.91
C LEU A 75 -2.80 -31.93 -40.53
N LEU A 76 -1.80 -32.05 -41.41
CA LEU A 76 -0.50 -31.43 -41.19
C LEU A 76 -0.59 -29.92 -41.12
N PHE A 77 -1.36 -29.31 -42.04
CA PHE A 77 -1.56 -27.86 -42.05
C PHE A 77 -2.21 -27.37 -40.75
N TYR A 78 -3.27 -28.04 -40.28
CA TYR A 78 -3.90 -27.69 -39.01
C TYR A 78 -2.98 -27.90 -37.81
N SER A 79 -2.19 -28.98 -37.81
CA SER A 79 -1.23 -29.24 -36.73
C SER A 79 -0.19 -28.14 -36.64
N ILE A 80 0.45 -27.80 -37.77
CA ILE A 80 1.46 -26.72 -37.85
C ILE A 80 0.84 -25.36 -37.50
N PHE A 81 -0.37 -25.07 -37.99
CA PHE A 81 -1.08 -23.83 -37.69
C PHE A 81 -1.41 -23.70 -36.20
N ILE A 82 -1.84 -24.79 -35.55
CA ILE A 82 -2.07 -24.82 -34.10
C ILE A 82 -0.74 -24.65 -33.33
N THR A 83 0.36 -25.28 -33.77
CA THR A 83 1.68 -25.06 -33.14
C THR A 83 2.10 -23.59 -33.24
N PHE A 84 1.85 -22.95 -34.38
CA PHE A 84 2.17 -21.54 -34.61
C PHE A 84 1.27 -20.61 -33.79
N LEU A 85 -0.02 -20.93 -33.67
CA LEU A 85 -0.98 -20.19 -32.85
C LEU A 85 -0.63 -20.29 -31.35
N VAL A 86 -0.27 -21.48 -30.87
CA VAL A 86 0.18 -21.68 -29.49
C VAL A 86 1.51 -20.96 -29.25
N PHE A 87 2.48 -21.04 -30.17
CA PHE A 87 3.71 -20.26 -30.07
C PHE A 87 3.44 -18.75 -30.05
N TYR A 88 2.53 -18.26 -30.90
CA TYR A 88 2.14 -16.86 -30.93
C TYR A 88 1.44 -16.41 -29.64
N PHE A 89 0.47 -17.16 -29.11
CA PHE A 89 -0.15 -16.80 -27.84
C PHE A 89 0.84 -16.91 -26.68
N THR A 90 1.63 -17.97 -26.58
CA THR A 90 2.61 -18.11 -25.50
C THR A 90 3.71 -17.04 -25.58
N TYR A 91 4.19 -16.70 -26.78
CA TYR A 91 5.33 -15.79 -26.93
C TYR A 91 4.91 -14.31 -27.06
N PHE A 92 3.77 -13.99 -27.68
CA PHE A 92 3.29 -12.60 -27.81
C PHE A 92 2.28 -12.20 -26.73
N THR A 93 1.42 -13.11 -26.25
CA THR A 93 0.51 -12.80 -25.11
C THR A 93 1.06 -13.23 -23.76
N GLY A 94 2.03 -14.16 -23.74
CA GLY A 94 2.75 -14.56 -22.53
C GLY A 94 4.07 -13.80 -22.26
N ASN A 95 4.68 -13.14 -23.26
CA ASN A 95 5.82 -12.21 -23.05
C ASN A 95 5.47 -10.72 -23.20
N LEU A 96 4.19 -10.36 -23.39
CA LEU A 96 3.68 -9.09 -22.88
C LEU A 96 2.93 -9.42 -21.58
N PRO A 97 3.60 -9.50 -20.40
CA PRO A 97 4.33 -8.37 -19.82
C PRO A 97 5.50 -8.75 -18.87
N LEU A 98 6.76 -8.65 -19.30
CA LEU A 98 7.90 -8.54 -18.35
C LEU A 98 8.96 -7.51 -18.74
N LEU A 99 8.73 -6.73 -19.81
CA LEU A 99 9.58 -5.60 -20.20
C LEU A 99 8.77 -4.31 -20.42
N MET A 100 7.72 -4.10 -19.65
CA MET A 100 7.66 -2.84 -18.93
C MET A 100 8.10 -3.23 -17.53
N ALA A 101 9.25 -2.73 -17.11
CA ALA A 101 9.62 -2.80 -15.72
C ALA A 101 8.37 -2.40 -14.91
N ALA A 102 7.82 -3.33 -14.13
CA ALA A 102 7.35 -2.92 -12.84
C ALA A 102 8.61 -2.34 -12.19
N THR A 103 8.86 -1.05 -12.42
CA THR A 103 9.62 -0.24 -11.49
C THR A 103 9.06 -0.67 -10.15
N PRO A 104 9.87 -1.18 -9.20
CA PRO A 104 9.35 -1.59 -7.91
C PRO A 104 8.40 -0.48 -7.48
N THR A 105 7.10 -0.79 -7.34
CA THR A 105 6.14 0.23 -6.92
C THR A 105 6.77 0.79 -5.66
N PRO A 106 7.23 2.05 -5.66
CA PRO A 106 8.06 2.54 -4.58
C PRO A 106 7.28 2.28 -3.31
N SER A 107 7.91 1.59 -2.37
CA SER A 107 7.28 1.35 -1.08
C SER A 107 6.81 2.72 -0.56
N PRO A 108 5.59 2.83 0.00
CA PRO A 108 5.12 4.08 0.56
C PRO A 108 6.23 4.68 1.43
N PRO A 109 6.50 5.99 1.29
CA PRO A 109 7.66 6.57 1.93
C PRO A 109 7.62 6.28 3.43
N SER A 110 8.72 5.76 3.97
CA SER A 110 8.76 5.40 5.38
C SER A 110 8.97 6.65 6.23
N VAL A 111 8.25 6.70 7.35
CA VAL A 111 8.28 7.83 8.28
C VAL A 111 8.96 7.40 9.56
N THR A 112 10.01 8.13 9.93
CA THR A 112 10.70 7.94 11.20
C THR A 112 10.69 9.25 11.98
N ASN A 113 10.17 9.19 13.21
CA ASN A 113 10.23 10.30 14.15
C ASN A 113 11.63 10.38 14.78
N SER A 114 12.22 11.57 14.79
CA SER A 114 13.43 11.84 15.57
C SER A 114 13.11 11.80 17.08
N PRO A 115 14.09 11.45 17.96
CA PRO A 115 13.94 11.56 19.41
C PRO A 115 13.50 12.96 19.87
N GLU A 116 13.06 13.02 21.14
CA GLU A 116 12.38 14.15 21.79
C GLU A 116 12.95 15.55 21.46
N PRO A 117 12.09 16.60 21.33
CA PRO A 117 12.51 17.94 20.96
C PRO A 117 13.65 18.49 21.81
N GLN A 118 14.70 18.98 21.14
CA GLN A 118 15.57 19.99 21.72
C GLN A 118 14.82 21.33 21.72
N LYS A 119 14.81 22.02 22.86
CA LYS A 119 14.16 23.34 23.04
C LYS A 119 14.69 24.30 21.97
N GLY A 120 13.89 24.52 20.94
CA GLY A 120 14.28 25.28 19.75
C GLY A 120 14.25 26.77 20.03
N GLY A 121 15.34 27.29 20.59
CA GLY A 121 15.56 28.72 20.80
C GLY A 121 16.35 28.97 22.08
N SER A 122 17.54 29.55 21.95
CA SER A 122 18.24 30.16 23.08
C SER A 122 17.36 31.29 23.62
N ALA A 123 16.68 31.04 24.74
CA ALA A 123 16.07 32.11 25.51
C ALA A 123 17.21 32.92 26.14
N ILE A 124 17.54 34.06 25.53
CA ILE A 124 18.33 35.08 26.21
C ILE A 124 17.38 35.74 27.21
N THR A 125 17.55 35.42 28.50
CA THR A 125 16.78 36.04 29.57
C THR A 125 17.33 37.45 29.80
N PHE A 126 16.56 38.48 29.42
CA PHE A 126 16.81 39.84 29.89
C PHE A 126 16.10 40.02 31.23
N SER A 127 16.85 40.04 32.33
CA SER A 127 16.35 40.57 33.61
C SER A 127 16.31 42.09 33.50
N SER A 128 15.13 42.66 33.30
CA SER A 128 14.93 44.09 33.54
C SER A 128 14.83 44.32 35.04
N ASN A 129 15.59 45.28 35.57
CA ASN A 129 15.40 45.79 36.92
C ASN A 129 14.15 46.69 36.91
N ALA A 130 12.96 46.11 36.74
CA ALA A 130 11.72 46.83 36.95
C ALA A 130 11.52 47.07 38.46
N GLN A 131 11.15 48.30 38.80
CA GLN A 131 10.92 48.79 40.16
C GLN A 131 10.03 47.84 41.00
N PRO A 132 10.21 47.71 42.33
CA PRO A 132 9.35 46.87 43.16
C PRO A 132 7.92 47.43 43.14
N GLY A 133 6.96 46.68 42.57
CA GLY A 133 5.53 47.02 42.70
C GLY A 133 4.62 46.76 41.50
N ALA A 134 5.13 46.42 40.31
CA ALA A 134 4.28 45.95 39.21
C ALA A 134 4.35 44.42 39.11
N SER A 135 3.20 43.75 38.96
CA SER A 135 3.10 42.32 38.70
C SER A 135 3.94 41.96 37.47
N GLY A 136 5.15 41.46 37.70
CA GLY A 136 6.17 41.29 36.67
C GLY A 136 5.73 40.31 35.59
N GLU A 137 5.28 40.84 34.46
CA GLU A 137 5.11 40.08 33.24
C GLU A 137 6.48 39.92 32.57
N LEU A 138 6.95 38.68 32.44
CA LEU A 138 8.21 38.40 31.76
C LEU A 138 8.06 38.73 30.27
N ILE A 139 8.64 39.85 29.81
CA ILE A 139 8.74 40.16 28.38
C ILE A 139 9.73 39.17 27.75
N LYS A 140 9.21 38.12 27.09
CA LYS A 140 10.01 37.24 26.24
C LYS A 140 10.37 37.98 24.95
N LEU A 141 11.55 38.60 24.90
CA LEU A 141 12.10 39.18 23.68
C LEU A 141 12.84 38.11 22.88
N LEU A 142 12.24 37.59 21.80
CA LEU A 142 12.94 36.72 20.86
C LEU A 142 13.66 37.59 19.81
N ILE A 143 15.00 37.62 19.85
CA ILE A 143 15.82 38.29 18.84
C ILE A 143 16.14 37.29 17.73
N CYS A 144 15.68 37.60 16.52
CA CYS A 144 15.86 36.79 15.34
C CYS A 144 16.84 37.43 14.36
N LYS A 145 17.85 36.65 13.92
CA LYS A 145 18.94 37.14 13.07
C LYS A 145 18.49 37.50 11.64
N SER A 146 17.29 37.07 11.22
CA SER A 146 16.64 37.44 9.96
C SER A 146 15.14 37.09 9.96
N ASN A 147 14.36 37.77 9.11
CA ASN A 147 12.93 37.51 8.83
C ASN A 147 12.71 36.17 8.09
N SER A 148 13.25 35.07 8.59
CA SER A 148 13.00 33.73 8.06
C SER A 148 11.76 33.12 8.73
N ASN A 149 10.96 32.34 8.00
CA ASN A 149 9.80 31.62 8.55
C ASN A 149 10.17 30.81 9.82
N PHE A 150 11.41 30.33 9.89
CA PHE A 150 11.98 29.62 11.04
C PHE A 150 11.89 30.40 12.36
N CYS A 151 11.98 31.73 12.31
CA CYS A 151 11.88 32.61 13.46
C CYS A 151 10.47 32.78 14.00
N VAL A 152 9.47 32.78 13.10
CA VAL A 152 8.04 32.82 13.47
C VAL A 152 7.67 31.54 14.21
N TRP A 153 8.15 30.39 13.70
CA TRP A 153 7.93 29.10 14.34
C TRP A 153 8.63 29.01 15.70
N GLY A 154 9.87 29.48 15.84
CA GLY A 154 10.59 29.43 17.13
C GLY A 154 10.05 30.37 18.23
N ALA A 155 9.36 31.44 17.87
CA ALA A 155 8.85 32.43 18.85
C ALA A 155 7.58 31.99 19.56
N GLN A 156 6.67 31.37 18.82
CA GLN A 156 5.32 31.08 19.29
C GLN A 156 5.11 29.61 19.66
N TRP A 157 6.04 28.73 19.30
CA TRP A 157 5.91 27.28 19.49
C TRP A 157 6.97 26.77 20.46
N GLY A 158 6.53 26.13 21.55
CA GLY A 158 7.42 25.64 22.60
C GLY A 158 8.29 24.46 22.20
N TYR A 159 7.83 23.65 21.23
CA TYR A 159 8.44 22.37 20.88
C TYR A 159 8.42 22.13 19.37
N ARG A 160 9.44 21.40 18.90
CA ARG A 160 9.60 20.98 17.50
C ARG A 160 10.20 19.58 17.43
N ARG A 161 9.66 18.71 16.58
CA ARG A 161 10.24 17.39 16.27
C ARG A 161 10.50 17.26 14.78
N ALA A 162 11.67 16.75 14.42
CA ALA A 162 11.99 16.39 13.04
C ALA A 162 11.37 15.04 12.66
N ILE A 163 10.84 14.96 11.45
CA ILE A 163 10.22 13.77 10.89
C ILE A 163 10.91 13.50 9.56
N THR A 164 11.61 12.38 9.49
CA THR A 164 12.31 11.95 8.29
C THR A 164 11.39 11.09 7.45
N ILE A 165 11.25 11.46 6.19
CA ILE A 165 10.48 10.77 5.17
C ILE A 165 11.48 10.16 4.19
N SER A 166 11.41 8.85 3.96
CA SER A 166 12.31 8.16 3.03
C SER A 166 11.54 7.69 1.81
N ASN A 167 11.83 8.27 0.64
CA ASN A 167 11.33 7.82 -0.65
C ASN A 167 12.37 6.87 -1.29
N SER A 168 12.04 5.58 -1.31
CA SER A 168 12.88 4.51 -1.87
C SER A 168 12.87 4.46 -3.40
N GLY A 169 11.99 5.22 -4.05
CA GLY A 169 11.90 5.33 -5.49
C GLY A 169 13.04 6.14 -6.11
N SER A 170 13.13 6.08 -7.45
CA SER A 170 14.10 6.88 -8.22
C SER A 170 13.54 8.23 -8.68
N THR A 171 12.25 8.50 -8.45
CA THR A 171 11.56 9.73 -8.86
C THR A 171 11.01 10.48 -7.65
N ALA A 172 10.90 11.79 -7.78
CA ALA A 172 10.27 12.63 -6.77
C ALA A 172 8.75 12.38 -6.72
N LEU A 173 8.18 12.33 -5.52
CA LEU A 173 6.73 12.32 -5.31
C LEU A 173 6.26 13.76 -5.13
N THR A 174 5.19 14.16 -5.82
CA THR A 174 4.62 15.50 -5.74
C THR A 174 3.24 15.45 -5.09
N ASP A 175 2.91 16.46 -4.29
CA ASP A 175 1.62 16.60 -3.60
C ASP A 175 1.17 15.33 -2.84
N TYR A 176 2.13 14.62 -2.24
CA TYR A 176 1.95 13.27 -1.71
C TYR A 176 1.53 13.28 -0.23
N GLN A 177 0.55 12.45 0.14
CA GLN A 177 0.07 12.33 1.51
C GLN A 177 0.89 11.29 2.30
N VAL A 178 1.48 11.74 3.40
CA VAL A 178 2.32 10.93 4.27
C VAL A 178 1.61 10.71 5.60
N ASN A 179 1.48 9.45 6.03
CA ASN A 179 0.87 9.11 7.33
C ASN A 179 1.94 9.13 8.43
N ILE A 180 1.68 9.90 9.48
CA ILE A 180 2.54 10.10 10.63
C ILE A 180 1.80 9.63 11.87
N THR A 181 2.45 8.75 12.63
CA THR A 181 2.00 8.36 13.96
C THR A 181 2.70 9.21 15.01
N LEU A 182 1.94 9.89 15.87
CA LEU A 182 2.45 10.71 16.96
C LEU A 182 1.81 10.28 18.30
N ASP A 183 2.64 10.07 19.31
CA ASP A 183 2.17 9.88 20.69
C ASP A 183 1.82 11.23 21.29
N THR A 184 0.56 11.65 21.12
CA THR A 184 0.06 12.91 21.69
C THR A 184 -0.32 12.74 23.16
N ALA A 185 -0.69 11.54 23.62
CA ALA A 185 -1.01 11.27 25.02
C ALA A 185 0.16 11.59 25.95
N SER A 186 1.38 11.15 25.61
CA SER A 186 2.59 11.46 26.36
C SER A 186 2.94 12.95 26.33
N LEU A 187 2.66 13.64 25.22
CA LEU A 187 2.93 15.08 25.10
C LEU A 187 1.93 15.93 25.91
N ILE A 188 0.65 15.54 25.90
CA ILE A 188 -0.42 16.20 26.64
C ILE A 188 -0.23 15.97 28.14
N SER A 189 0.03 14.75 28.58
CA SER A 189 0.29 14.44 30.00
C SER A 189 1.54 15.15 30.54
N ALA A 190 2.55 15.40 29.69
CA ALA A 190 3.72 16.20 30.03
C ALA A 190 3.49 17.73 29.97
N GLY A 191 2.27 18.19 29.67
CA GLY A 191 1.93 19.62 29.56
C GLY A 191 2.57 20.34 28.37
N LYS A 192 3.00 19.59 27.35
CA LYS A 192 3.72 20.13 26.18
C LYS A 192 2.80 20.47 25.01
N MET A 193 1.59 19.92 25.00
CA MET A 193 0.61 20.01 23.91
C MET A 193 -0.78 20.24 24.51
N ARG A 194 -1.68 20.89 23.77
CA ARG A 194 -3.07 21.06 24.19
C ARG A 194 -3.83 19.74 24.13
N SER A 195 -4.80 19.58 25.04
CA SER A 195 -5.64 18.37 25.13
C SER A 195 -6.48 18.08 23.89
N ASP A 196 -6.69 19.07 23.02
CA ASP A 196 -7.44 18.97 21.77
C ASP A 196 -6.55 18.83 20.52
N CYS A 197 -5.22 18.76 20.69
CA CYS A 197 -4.25 18.73 19.59
C CYS A 197 -4.35 19.92 18.62
N GLY A 198 -5.03 21.01 19.02
CA GLY A 198 -5.24 22.19 18.18
C GLY A 198 -3.97 22.98 17.90
N ASP A 199 -2.93 22.77 18.70
CA ASP A 199 -1.59 23.30 18.52
C ASP A 199 -0.66 22.31 17.82
N ILE A 200 -1.10 21.69 16.73
CA ILE A 200 -0.20 20.95 15.82
C ILE A 200 0.03 21.77 14.55
N ARG A 201 1.29 21.88 14.12
CA ARG A 201 1.65 22.44 12.80
C ARG A 201 2.73 21.62 12.14
N PHE A 202 2.57 21.37 10.85
CA PHE A 202 3.59 20.75 10.03
C PHE A 202 4.21 21.78 9.10
N VAL A 203 5.53 21.75 8.98
CA VAL A 203 6.26 22.61 8.06
C VAL A 203 7.33 21.83 7.32
N ASP A 204 7.67 22.28 6.11
CA ASP A 204 8.81 21.75 5.37
C ASP A 204 10.16 22.24 5.94
N ALA A 205 11.26 21.83 5.30
CA ALA A 205 12.60 22.25 5.70
C ALA A 205 12.86 23.76 5.58
N ASN A 206 12.07 24.46 4.74
CA ASN A 206 12.16 25.91 4.53
C ASN A 206 11.22 26.69 5.47
N GLY A 207 10.43 25.99 6.30
CA GLY A 207 9.46 26.58 7.21
C GLY A 207 8.13 26.95 6.55
N ASN A 208 7.83 26.43 5.37
CA ASN A 208 6.52 26.61 4.73
C ASN A 208 5.49 25.70 5.39
N LEU A 209 4.29 26.23 5.64
CA LEU A 209 3.19 25.49 6.25
C LEU A 209 2.69 24.38 5.32
N LEU A 210 2.46 23.18 5.87
CA LEU A 210 1.92 22.03 5.18
C LEU A 210 0.49 21.74 5.63
N ASN A 211 -0.38 21.39 4.67
CA ASN A 211 -1.74 20.93 4.96
C ASN A 211 -1.69 19.57 5.64
N TYR A 212 -2.50 19.38 6.67
CA TYR A 212 -2.58 18.12 7.40
C TYR A 212 -4.00 17.82 7.87
N TRP A 213 -4.26 16.54 8.10
CA TRP A 213 -5.50 16.05 8.67
C TRP A 213 -5.23 15.07 9.81
N ILE A 214 -5.81 15.34 10.97
CA ILE A 214 -5.79 14.43 12.11
C ILE A 214 -6.95 13.47 11.88
N GLU A 215 -6.61 12.27 11.40
CA GLU A 215 -7.60 11.24 11.08
C GLU A 215 -8.35 10.79 12.33
N SER A 216 -7.60 10.49 13.38
CA SER A 216 -8.18 10.07 14.66
C SER A 216 -7.15 10.04 15.78
N GLY A 217 -7.64 9.98 17.00
CA GLY A 217 -6.85 9.63 18.16
C GLY A 217 -6.04 10.78 18.75
N CYS A 218 -6.56 12.01 18.80
CA CYS A 218 -5.97 12.99 19.71
C CYS A 218 -5.98 12.45 21.16
N ASN A 219 -4.96 12.78 21.95
CA ASN A 219 -4.73 12.19 23.28
C ASN A 219 -4.59 10.66 23.23
N SER A 220 -3.88 10.16 22.21
CA SER A 220 -3.54 8.74 22.04
C SER A 220 -2.03 8.57 21.85
N ALA A 221 -1.52 7.37 22.19
CA ALA A 221 -0.16 6.97 21.88
C ALA A 221 0.08 6.78 20.36
N THR A 222 -1.01 6.65 19.59
CA THR A 222 -0.98 6.34 18.16
C THR A 222 -1.86 7.30 17.34
N THR A 223 -1.82 8.59 17.65
CA THR A 223 -2.53 9.61 16.85
C THR A 223 -2.09 9.54 15.40
N ARG A 224 -3.04 9.32 14.49
CA ARG A 224 -2.78 9.21 13.04
C ARG A 224 -2.99 10.55 12.37
N ILE A 225 -1.97 11.03 11.68
CA ILE A 225 -1.97 12.34 11.05
C ILE A 225 -1.46 12.22 9.63
N TRP A 226 -2.28 12.62 8.66
CA TRP A 226 -1.90 12.69 7.26
C TRP A 226 -1.38 14.08 6.94
N VAL A 227 -0.24 14.17 6.25
CA VAL A 227 0.38 15.44 5.87
C VAL A 227 0.63 15.44 4.36
N LYS A 228 0.15 16.49 3.68
CA LYS A 228 0.41 16.70 2.25
C LYS A 228 1.78 17.35 2.08
N VAL A 229 2.72 16.65 1.46
CA VAL A 229 4.09 17.12 1.22
C VAL A 229 4.24 17.46 -0.28
N PRO A 230 4.50 18.74 -0.64
CA PRO A 230 4.53 19.17 -2.04
C PRO A 230 5.59 18.46 -2.90
N ASN A 231 6.73 18.11 -2.31
CA ASN A 231 7.83 17.44 -3.00
C ASN A 231 8.61 16.54 -2.04
N ILE A 232 8.72 15.26 -2.37
CA ILE A 232 9.54 14.26 -1.68
C ILE A 232 10.55 13.70 -2.70
N PRO A 233 11.76 14.28 -2.82
CA PRO A 233 12.81 13.75 -3.69
C PRO A 233 13.15 12.28 -3.36
N ALA A 234 13.74 11.59 -4.32
CA ALA A 234 14.36 10.28 -4.09
C ALA A 234 15.41 10.38 -2.95
N GLY A 235 15.38 9.43 -2.02
CA GLY A 235 16.20 9.48 -0.81
C GLY A 235 15.43 9.99 0.40
N THR A 236 16.02 10.91 1.19
CA THR A 236 15.45 11.39 2.44
C THR A 236 15.00 12.85 2.35
N SER A 237 13.88 13.15 2.98
CA SER A 237 13.36 14.49 3.17
C SER A 237 13.00 14.67 4.64
N THR A 238 13.04 15.92 5.12
CA THR A 238 12.67 16.22 6.51
C THR A 238 11.58 17.26 6.55
N ILE A 239 10.52 16.93 7.26
CA ILE A 239 9.50 17.89 7.69
C ILE A 239 9.57 18.02 9.21
N TYR A 240 8.87 19.00 9.75
CA TYR A 240 8.87 19.27 11.18
C TYR A 240 7.46 19.42 11.69
N VAL A 241 7.20 18.83 12.87
CA VAL A 241 6.00 19.10 13.64
C VAL A 241 6.33 20.07 14.77
N TYR A 242 5.56 21.15 14.87
CA TYR A 242 5.59 22.13 15.95
C TYR A 242 4.35 21.99 16.82
N TYR A 243 4.53 22.16 18.14
CA TYR A 243 3.47 22.15 19.14
C TYR A 243 3.84 22.93 20.41
N GLY A 244 2.91 23.06 21.34
CA GLY A 244 3.08 23.84 22.57
C GLY A 244 2.78 25.32 22.39
N ASN A 245 1.82 25.65 21.54
CA ASN A 245 1.28 27.01 21.39
C ASN A 245 -0.17 27.05 21.90
N PRO A 246 -0.41 27.47 23.15
CA PRO A 246 -1.74 27.48 23.75
C PRO A 246 -2.76 28.33 22.96
N SER A 247 -2.29 29.36 22.25
CA SER A 247 -3.15 30.30 21.51
C SER A 247 -3.48 29.85 20.07
N ALA A 248 -2.90 28.74 19.61
CA ALA A 248 -3.12 28.25 18.24
C ALA A 248 -4.54 27.66 18.06
N THR A 249 -5.17 27.90 16.92
CA THR A 249 -6.38 27.16 16.50
C THR A 249 -5.98 25.94 15.67
N SER A 250 -6.80 24.88 15.63
CA SER A 250 -6.51 23.76 14.73
C SER A 250 -6.59 24.21 13.26
N LEU A 251 -5.60 23.81 12.45
CA LEU A 251 -5.64 23.94 10.98
C LEU A 251 -5.84 22.59 10.30
N SER A 252 -6.28 21.58 11.05
CA SER A 252 -6.53 20.25 10.51
C SER A 252 -7.67 20.29 9.50
N ASN A 253 -7.41 19.86 8.26
CA ASN A 253 -8.39 19.92 7.18
C ASN A 253 -8.11 18.84 6.13
N GLY A 254 -9.00 17.86 6.04
CA GLY A 254 -8.88 16.76 5.08
C GLY A 254 -9.05 17.19 3.62
N ASP A 255 -9.96 18.12 3.34
CA ASP A 255 -10.22 18.64 1.98
C ASP A 255 -8.98 19.30 1.36
N ASN A 256 -8.14 19.95 2.18
CA ASN A 256 -6.88 20.56 1.74
C ASN A 256 -5.70 19.57 1.71
N THR A 257 -5.84 18.40 2.36
CA THR A 257 -4.79 17.39 2.48
C THR A 257 -4.87 16.34 1.38
N PHE A 258 -6.07 15.89 1.01
CA PHE A 258 -6.26 14.84 0.00
C PHE A 258 -6.87 15.39 -1.29
N ILE A 259 -6.62 14.69 -2.40
CA ILE A 259 -7.27 14.98 -3.69
C ILE A 259 -8.78 14.70 -3.61
N LEU A 260 -9.13 13.65 -2.86
CA LEU A 260 -10.50 13.23 -2.61
C LEU A 260 -10.62 12.95 -1.11
N PHE A 261 -11.56 13.62 -0.43
CA PHE A 261 -11.73 13.52 1.02
C PHE A 261 -13.20 13.37 1.42
N ASP A 262 -13.44 12.47 2.39
CA ASP A 262 -14.69 12.34 3.13
C ASP A 262 -14.38 11.74 4.50
N ASP A 263 -14.91 12.32 5.57
CA ASP A 263 -14.86 11.75 6.93
C ASP A 263 -16.17 11.04 7.30
N PHE A 264 -17.11 10.94 6.36
CA PHE A 264 -18.44 10.33 6.48
C PHE A 264 -19.35 11.00 7.52
N GLU A 265 -19.08 12.26 7.86
CA GLU A 265 -19.91 13.03 8.80
C GLU A 265 -21.17 13.61 8.14
N ILE A 266 -22.19 13.91 8.94
CA ILE A 266 -23.52 14.39 8.49
C ILE A 266 -23.46 15.62 7.57
N ASN A 267 -22.49 16.50 7.79
CA ASN A 267 -22.32 17.74 7.03
C ASN A 267 -21.54 17.54 5.72
N ARG A 268 -21.25 16.30 5.32
CA ARG A 268 -20.51 15.98 4.09
C ARG A 268 -21.38 15.84 2.83
N GLY A 269 -22.69 16.06 2.92
CA GLY A 269 -23.55 16.13 1.73
C GLY A 269 -23.95 14.77 1.14
N TRP A 270 -24.01 13.73 1.98
CA TRP A 270 -24.60 12.44 1.62
C TRP A 270 -26.13 12.56 1.48
N ILE A 271 -26.69 12.00 0.41
CA ILE A 271 -28.12 12.08 0.08
C ILE A 271 -28.77 10.72 0.27
N TYR A 272 -29.86 10.69 1.02
CA TYR A 272 -30.73 9.51 1.17
C TYR A 272 -31.87 9.53 0.13
N SER A 273 -32.13 8.40 -0.51
CA SER A 273 -33.22 8.21 -1.49
C SER A 273 -33.84 6.81 -1.35
N GLU A 274 -35.17 6.70 -1.45
CA GLU A 274 -35.89 5.43 -1.35
C GLU A 274 -37.03 5.31 -2.35
N ASN A 275 -37.45 4.06 -2.60
CA ASN A 275 -38.65 3.72 -3.35
C ASN A 275 -39.32 2.47 -2.74
N GLY A 276 -40.65 2.49 -2.66
CA GLY A 276 -41.46 1.38 -2.19
C GLY A 276 -41.91 1.55 -0.74
N SER A 277 -42.01 0.42 -0.02
CA SER A 277 -42.36 0.39 1.41
C SER A 277 -41.47 1.36 2.22
N PRO A 278 -42.01 2.06 3.24
CA PRO A 278 -41.24 3.02 4.02
C PRO A 278 -40.06 2.34 4.72
N TRP A 279 -38.86 2.78 4.39
CA TRP A 279 -37.67 2.43 5.15
C TRP A 279 -37.50 3.42 6.29
N ASN A 280 -36.82 2.99 7.34
CA ASN A 280 -36.39 3.85 8.42
C ASN A 280 -34.92 4.21 8.18
N GLY A 281 -34.69 5.47 7.79
CA GLY A 281 -33.37 6.08 7.63
C GLY A 281 -33.12 7.07 8.76
N ALA A 282 -32.08 6.84 9.57
CA ALA A 282 -31.67 7.76 10.62
C ALA A 282 -30.19 7.61 10.95
N TYR A 283 -29.60 8.67 11.53
CA TYR A 283 -28.30 8.55 12.18
C TYR A 283 -28.46 7.81 13.50
N THR A 284 -27.57 6.86 13.75
CA THR A 284 -27.51 6.11 15.01
C THR A 284 -26.11 6.15 15.59
N THR A 285 -26.04 6.14 16.92
CA THR A 285 -24.82 5.92 17.69
C THR A 285 -24.55 4.43 17.95
N GLY A 286 -25.49 3.55 17.57
CA GLY A 286 -25.32 2.11 17.59
C GLY A 286 -24.33 1.69 16.50
N GLN A 287 -23.04 1.68 16.83
CA GLN A 287 -21.94 1.44 15.90
C GLN A 287 -22.02 0.08 15.20
N TYR A 288 -21.52 0.04 13.96
CA TYR A 288 -20.66 -1.08 13.56
C TYR A 288 -19.34 -0.70 12.86
N VAL A 289 -19.08 0.58 12.51
CA VAL A 289 -17.75 0.96 11.94
C VAL A 289 -17.30 2.43 12.09
N SER A 290 -18.18 3.38 12.40
CA SER A 290 -17.80 4.81 12.52
C SER A 290 -17.57 5.21 13.99
N PRO A 291 -16.49 5.96 14.31
CA PRO A 291 -16.18 6.39 15.67
C PRO A 291 -17.13 7.45 16.25
N VAL A 292 -17.98 8.10 15.44
CA VAL A 292 -18.87 9.18 15.91
C VAL A 292 -20.34 8.83 15.64
N THR A 293 -20.73 8.61 14.39
CA THR A 293 -22.10 8.24 14.00
C THR A 293 -22.11 7.40 12.73
N SER A 294 -23.08 6.49 12.60
CA SER A 294 -23.35 5.78 11.33
C SER A 294 -24.79 6.01 10.90
N TYR A 295 -25.02 6.14 9.60
CA TYR A 295 -26.38 6.18 9.06
C TYR A 295 -26.91 4.76 8.90
N VAL A 296 -28.02 4.44 9.55
CA VAL A 296 -28.68 3.15 9.42
C VAL A 296 -29.85 3.26 8.45
N ILE A 297 -29.97 2.28 7.56
CA ILE A 297 -31.15 2.05 6.75
C ILE A 297 -31.69 0.67 7.13
N SER A 298 -32.96 0.62 7.52
CA SER A 298 -33.62 -0.63 7.90
C SER A 298 -35.10 -0.62 7.53
N TYR A 299 -35.73 -1.78 7.43
CA TYR A 299 -37.18 -1.85 7.38
C TYR A 299 -37.77 -1.59 8.75
N SER A 300 -38.97 -1.01 8.76
CA SER A 300 -39.81 -1.04 9.95
C SER A 300 -40.10 -2.49 10.36
N TRP A 301 -40.24 -2.73 11.66
CA TRP A 301 -40.52 -4.07 12.19
C TRP A 301 -41.77 -4.69 11.55
N GLY A 302 -41.65 -5.94 11.08
CA GLY A 302 -42.77 -6.68 10.47
C GLY A 302 -43.06 -6.33 9.00
N THR A 303 -42.22 -5.53 8.35
CA THR A 303 -42.38 -5.18 6.92
C THR A 303 -41.52 -6.07 6.03
N ALA A 304 -42.11 -6.64 4.99
CA ALA A 304 -41.41 -7.35 3.92
C ALA A 304 -41.46 -6.54 2.62
N SER A 305 -40.42 -6.63 1.79
CA SER A 305 -40.31 -5.85 0.56
C SER A 305 -40.62 -6.65 -0.69
N SER A 306 -41.23 -5.98 -1.66
CA SER A 306 -41.35 -6.50 -3.03
C SER A 306 -40.01 -6.40 -3.78
N SER A 307 -39.86 -7.21 -4.82
CA SER A 307 -38.72 -7.10 -5.74
C SER A 307 -38.67 -5.70 -6.36
N GLY A 308 -37.49 -5.07 -6.37
CA GLY A 308 -37.26 -3.73 -6.93
C GLY A 308 -37.40 -2.56 -5.96
N TYR A 309 -37.72 -2.79 -4.69
CA TYR A 309 -37.66 -1.75 -3.66
C TYR A 309 -36.22 -1.50 -3.21
N TYR A 310 -35.89 -0.24 -2.95
CA TYR A 310 -34.55 0.15 -2.53
C TYR A 310 -34.60 1.33 -1.57
N ALA A 311 -33.56 1.40 -0.74
CA ALA A 311 -33.12 2.61 -0.09
C ALA A 311 -31.62 2.74 -0.30
N ARG A 312 -31.15 3.95 -0.57
CA ARG A 312 -29.79 4.24 -1.03
C ARG A 312 -29.28 5.50 -0.36
N ILE A 313 -28.02 5.47 0.05
CA ILE A 313 -27.23 6.64 0.44
C ILE A 313 -26.26 6.90 -0.69
N SER A 314 -26.22 8.11 -1.22
CA SER A 314 -25.30 8.41 -2.31
C SER A 314 -24.65 9.78 -2.20
N LYS A 315 -23.45 9.90 -2.75
CA LYS A 315 -22.73 11.16 -2.89
C LYS A 315 -21.96 11.19 -4.20
N ASN A 316 -21.97 12.34 -4.85
CA ASN A 316 -21.14 12.60 -6.01
C ASN A 316 -19.83 13.24 -5.55
N PHE A 317 -18.73 12.69 -6.03
CA PHE A 317 -17.38 13.21 -5.86
C PHE A 317 -16.89 13.73 -7.20
N ASN A 318 -16.59 15.03 -7.25
CA ASN A 318 -16.12 15.68 -8.46
C ASN A 318 -14.63 15.98 -8.31
N SER A 319 -13.80 15.44 -9.20
CA SER A 319 -12.37 15.74 -9.28
C SER A 319 -11.93 15.83 -10.75
N ASP A 320 -11.20 16.89 -11.09
CA ASP A 320 -10.58 17.09 -12.42
C ASP A 320 -11.53 16.94 -13.61
N GLY A 321 -12.76 17.45 -13.47
CA GLY A 321 -13.79 17.39 -14.52
C GLY A 321 -14.48 16.02 -14.66
N SER A 322 -14.10 15.04 -13.84
CA SER A 322 -14.77 13.75 -13.70
C SER A 322 -15.66 13.71 -12.46
N SER A 323 -16.79 13.00 -12.53
CA SER A 323 -17.69 12.76 -11.41
C SER A 323 -17.78 11.27 -11.13
N VAL A 324 -17.44 10.86 -9.93
CA VAL A 324 -17.66 9.50 -9.42
C VAL A 324 -18.80 9.54 -8.43
N ARG A 325 -19.83 8.73 -8.66
CA ARG A 325 -20.93 8.56 -7.70
C ARG A 325 -20.66 7.35 -6.83
N VAL A 326 -20.67 7.56 -5.52
CA VAL A 326 -20.70 6.48 -4.53
C VAL A 326 -22.15 6.31 -4.10
N GLU A 327 -22.64 5.07 -4.12
CA GLU A 327 -24.01 4.65 -3.77
C GLU A 327 -23.99 3.42 -2.84
#